data_AF-A0A2Z7CPB1-F1
#
_entry.id   AF-A0A2Z7CPB1-F1
#
_cell.length_a   1.000
_cell.length_b   1.000
_cell.length_c   1.000
_cell.angle_alpha   90.00
_cell.angle_beta   90.00
_cell.angle_gamma   90.00
#
_symmetry.space_group_name_H-M   'P 1'
#
loop_
_entity.id
_entity.type
_entity.pdbx_description
1 polymer ?
#
loop_
_entity_poly.entity_id
_entity_poly.type
_entity_poly.pdbx_seq_one_letter_code
_entity_poly.pdbx_strand_id
1 'polypeptide(L)'
;MAPSLFSNTIHVCFDSVLAMDNAGMVAMFKALSASGLQKFLGCPSIIFETTLVECFHNASVRDGLVVSTILGQQVEISEEMFASTLELPTEGLIYLHEVPQDVVLKARRALSYDVKLISTSCKKREMVFEFRLLSDILAKSFTVKAGSFDAVTHESFLMTAIFGGIKVNWSRLLFTIFKDMVMPGSRQARGYGIQICILLKNVPNLELGESKEFSPLKILTPKNFGRYIAINDKIDVEDV
;
A
#
# COMPACT_ATOMS: atom_id res chain seq x y z
N MET A 1 7.43 -19.83 16.84
CA MET A 1 8.04 -18.81 15.97
C MET A 1 7.08 -17.65 15.87
N ALA A 2 7.47 -16.45 16.27
CA ALA A 2 6.65 -15.27 16.02
C ALA A 2 6.55 -15.06 14.49
N PRO A 3 5.36 -14.83 13.91
CA PRO A 3 5.26 -14.46 12.51
C PRO A 3 6.09 -13.20 12.33
N SER A 4 7.03 -13.20 11.38
CA SER A 4 7.80 -11.99 11.08
C SER A 4 6.79 -10.88 10.79
N LEU A 5 6.85 -9.76 11.52
CA LEU A 5 6.02 -8.57 11.29
C LEU A 5 6.11 -8.06 9.83
N PHE A 6 7.03 -8.64 9.06
CA PHE A 6 7.43 -8.26 7.71
C PHE A 6 6.97 -9.25 6.64
N SER A 7 6.15 -10.26 6.94
CA SER A 7 5.76 -11.27 5.94
C SER A 7 4.99 -10.67 4.77
N ASN A 8 4.26 -9.57 4.99
CA ASN A 8 3.33 -8.97 4.03
C ASN A 8 3.73 -7.57 3.52
N THR A 9 4.96 -7.10 3.73
CA THR A 9 5.39 -5.79 3.24
C THR A 9 5.83 -5.86 1.78
N ILE A 10 5.26 -5.00 0.91
CA ILE A 10 5.75 -4.74 -0.44
C ILE A 10 6.61 -3.48 -0.43
N HIS A 11 7.74 -3.53 -1.11
CA HIS A 11 8.51 -2.36 -1.50
C HIS A 11 8.64 -2.31 -3.04
N VAL A 12 8.48 -1.13 -3.63
CA VAL A 12 8.56 -0.90 -5.08
C VAL A 12 9.79 -0.08 -5.40
N CYS A 13 10.70 -0.63 -6.22
CA CYS A 13 11.81 0.15 -6.77
C CYS A 13 11.32 0.92 -8.01
N PHE A 14 10.86 2.16 -7.83
CA PHE A 14 10.26 2.97 -8.92
C PHE A 14 11.20 3.14 -10.12
N ASP A 15 12.48 3.41 -9.89
CA ASP A 15 13.46 3.56 -10.98
C ASP A 15 13.58 2.30 -11.84
N SER A 16 13.54 1.12 -11.21
CA SER A 16 13.62 -0.15 -11.92
C SER A 16 12.32 -0.48 -12.67
N VAL A 17 11.15 -0.17 -12.10
CA VAL A 17 9.87 -0.50 -12.73
C VAL A 17 9.44 0.49 -13.81
N LEU A 18 9.95 1.72 -13.76
CA LEU A 18 9.69 2.73 -14.78
C LEU A 18 10.59 2.56 -16.03
N ALA A 19 11.69 1.82 -15.90
CA ALA A 19 12.64 1.53 -16.97
C ALA A 19 12.37 0.20 -17.72
N MET A 20 11.28 -0.51 -17.40
CA MET A 20 10.96 -1.79 -18.04
C MET A 20 10.30 -1.62 -19.42
N ASP A 21 10.40 -2.63 -20.29
CA ASP A 21 9.85 -2.57 -21.65
C ASP A 21 8.32 -2.68 -21.71
N ASN A 22 7.68 -3.19 -20.64
CA ASN A 22 6.24 -3.38 -20.62
C ASN A 22 5.51 -2.04 -20.43
N ALA A 23 4.98 -1.49 -21.53
CA ALA A 23 4.33 -0.18 -21.56
C ALA A 23 3.11 -0.08 -20.63
N GLY A 24 2.31 -1.14 -20.50
CA GLY A 24 1.14 -1.16 -19.61
C GLY A 24 1.54 -1.07 -18.14
N MET A 25 2.54 -1.83 -17.74
CA MET A 25 3.10 -1.81 -16.39
C MET A 25 3.75 -0.48 -16.05
N VAL A 26 4.52 0.09 -16.99
CA VAL A 26 5.10 1.42 -16.85
C VAL A 26 4.00 2.46 -16.66
N ALA A 27 2.90 2.38 -17.42
CA ALA A 27 1.76 3.29 -17.26
C ALA A 27 1.09 3.15 -15.89
N MET A 28 0.91 1.92 -15.39
CA MET A 28 0.37 1.66 -14.05
C MET A 28 1.27 2.26 -12.95
N PHE A 29 2.59 2.06 -13.00
CA PHE A 29 3.51 2.65 -12.02
C PHE A 29 3.61 4.17 -12.14
N LYS A 30 3.49 4.74 -13.35
CA LYS A 30 3.36 6.18 -13.53
C LYS A 30 2.09 6.72 -12.87
N ALA A 31 0.97 6.01 -12.97
CA ALA A 31 -0.28 6.41 -12.31
C ALA A 31 -0.14 6.39 -10.77
N LEU A 32 0.49 5.35 -10.20
CA LEU A 32 0.83 5.29 -8.76
C LEU A 32 1.75 6.43 -8.31
N SER A 33 2.72 6.79 -9.14
CA SER A 33 3.61 7.92 -8.87
C SER A 33 2.85 9.24 -8.90
N ALA A 34 2.04 9.47 -9.94
CA ALA A 34 1.22 10.66 -10.10
C ALA A 34 0.15 10.82 -9.00
N SER A 35 -0.32 9.71 -8.42
CA SER A 35 -1.22 9.76 -7.27
C SER A 35 -0.52 10.15 -5.96
N GLY A 36 0.82 10.29 -5.94
CA GLY A 36 1.58 10.66 -4.75
C GLY A 36 1.95 9.49 -3.84
N LEU A 37 1.86 8.25 -4.33
CA LEU A 37 2.21 7.04 -3.56
C LEU A 37 3.65 6.56 -3.81
N GLN A 38 4.42 7.24 -4.67
CA GLN A 38 5.78 6.82 -5.02
C GLN A 38 6.69 6.75 -3.79
N LYS A 39 6.77 7.83 -2.99
CA LYS A 39 7.66 7.83 -1.83
C LYS A 39 7.19 6.81 -0.80
N PHE A 40 5.89 6.73 -0.54
CA PHE A 40 5.30 5.73 0.36
C PHE A 40 5.69 4.28 0.02
N LEU A 41 5.53 3.88 -1.25
CA LEU A 41 5.83 2.51 -1.71
C LEU A 41 7.32 2.29 -2.01
N GLY A 42 8.05 3.35 -2.33
CA GLY A 42 9.47 3.38 -2.70
C GLY A 42 10.42 3.82 -1.59
N CYS A 43 9.96 3.85 -0.34
CA CYS A 43 10.75 4.17 0.85
C CYS A 43 12.02 3.30 0.99
N PRO A 44 13.19 3.86 1.39
CA PRO A 44 14.41 3.08 1.60
C PRO A 44 14.20 1.83 2.46
N SER A 45 14.70 0.71 1.95
CA SER A 45 14.52 -0.66 2.46
C SER A 45 15.36 -0.98 3.71
N ILE A 46 15.27 -0.15 4.75
CA ILE A 46 15.98 -0.36 6.02
C ILE A 46 14.97 -0.62 7.15
N ILE A 47 15.18 -1.70 7.90
CA ILE A 47 14.30 -2.13 8.99
C ILE A 47 15.07 -2.19 10.31
N PHE A 48 14.47 -1.63 11.36
CA PHE A 48 14.91 -1.79 12.75
C PHE A 48 13.92 -2.72 13.46
N GLU A 49 14.19 -4.02 13.37
CA GLU A 49 13.22 -5.05 13.75
C GLU A 49 12.83 -4.96 15.23
N THR A 50 13.82 -4.83 16.12
CA THR A 50 13.62 -4.72 17.57
C THR A 50 12.80 -3.48 17.92
N THR A 51 13.18 -2.33 17.38
CA THR A 51 12.47 -1.05 17.58
C THR A 51 11.04 -1.08 17.06
N LEU A 52 10.79 -1.69 15.90
CA LEU A 52 9.42 -1.83 15.39
C LEU A 52 8.57 -2.76 16.25
N VAL A 53 9.12 -3.89 16.72
CA VAL A 53 8.42 -4.81 17.61
C VAL A 53 7.99 -4.08 18.88
N GLU A 54 8.91 -3.35 19.50
CA GLU A 54 8.63 -2.54 20.69
C GLU A 54 7.61 -1.44 20.39
N CYS A 55 7.79 -0.72 19.28
CA CYS A 55 6.88 0.33 18.83
C CYS A 55 5.44 -0.19 18.73
N PHE A 56 5.22 -1.32 18.05
CA PHE A 56 3.87 -1.89 17.92
C PHE A 56 3.34 -2.50 19.22
N HIS A 57 4.20 -2.99 20.10
CA HIS A 57 3.79 -3.52 21.38
C HIS A 57 3.25 -2.43 22.31
N ASN A 58 3.90 -1.26 22.29
CA ASN A 58 3.59 -0.14 23.17
C ASN A 58 2.67 0.91 22.50
N ALA A 59 2.34 0.74 21.22
CA ALA A 59 1.53 1.70 20.49
C ALA A 59 0.08 1.75 21.00
N SER A 60 -0.46 2.96 21.04
CA SER A 60 -1.86 3.25 21.31
C SER A 60 -2.28 4.50 20.54
N VAL A 61 -3.59 4.70 20.38
CA VAL A 61 -4.11 5.94 19.80
C VAL A 61 -4.57 6.86 20.94
N ARG A 62 -4.07 8.09 20.97
CA ARG A 62 -4.44 9.12 21.95
C ARG A 62 -4.63 10.45 21.23
N ASP A 63 -5.78 11.10 21.43
CA ASP A 63 -6.11 12.39 20.82
C ASP A 63 -5.89 12.45 19.30
N GLY A 64 -6.11 11.32 18.62
CA GLY A 64 -5.90 11.20 17.17
C GLY A 64 -4.45 10.95 16.73
N LEU A 65 -3.49 10.92 17.65
CA LEU A 65 -2.09 10.59 17.42
C LEU A 65 -1.83 9.10 17.65
N VAL A 66 -0.82 8.55 16.99
CA VAL A 66 -0.25 7.25 17.37
C VAL A 66 0.88 7.51 18.35
N VAL A 67 0.72 7.04 19.58
CA VAL A 67 1.69 7.21 20.67
C VAL A 67 2.29 5.85 21.00
N SER A 68 3.61 5.77 21.07
CA SER A 68 4.33 4.58 21.50
C SER A 68 5.50 4.94 22.41
N THR A 69 5.98 3.97 23.19
CA THR A 69 7.19 4.10 24.01
C THR A 69 8.26 3.19 23.45
N ILE A 70 9.43 3.74 23.16
CA ILE A 70 10.57 3.02 22.58
C ILE A 70 11.80 3.38 23.42
N LEU A 71 12.47 2.38 24.00
CA LEU A 71 13.63 2.58 24.89
C LEU A 71 13.35 3.58 26.04
N GLY A 72 12.10 3.59 26.54
CA GLY A 72 11.66 4.52 27.59
C GLY A 72 11.35 5.95 27.10
N GLN A 73 11.61 6.28 25.84
CA GLN A 73 11.24 7.55 25.23
C GLN A 73 9.83 7.47 24.62
N GLN A 74 9.00 8.46 24.91
CA GLN A 74 7.69 8.59 24.28
C GLN A 74 7.85 9.16 22.86
N VAL A 75 7.22 8.50 21.90
CA VAL A 75 7.17 8.88 20.50
C VAL A 75 5.72 9.14 20.12
N GLU A 76 5.48 10.30 19.53
CA GLU A 76 4.16 10.71 19.06
C GLU A 76 4.21 10.93 17.55
N ILE A 77 3.38 10.20 16.82
CA ILE A 77 3.28 10.28 15.37
C ILE A 77 1.93 10.92 15.04
N SER A 78 1.98 12.13 14.49
CA SER A 78 0.82 12.85 13.96
C SER A 78 0.59 12.54 12.48
N GLU A 79 -0.62 12.84 11.99
CA GLU A 79 -0.92 12.77 10.56
C GLU A 79 0.00 13.69 9.75
N GLU A 80 0.31 14.88 10.27
CA GLU A 80 1.19 15.86 9.62
C GLU A 80 2.63 15.34 9.49
N MET A 81 3.17 14.73 10.56
CA MET A 81 4.48 14.10 10.54
C MET A 81 4.50 12.92 9.56
N PHE A 82 3.43 12.12 9.56
CA PHE A 82 3.25 10.99 8.65
C PHE A 82 3.24 11.45 7.18
N ALA A 83 2.42 12.46 6.88
CA ALA A 83 2.26 13.01 5.54
C ALA A 83 3.54 13.65 5.02
N SER A 84 4.17 14.51 5.81
CA SER A 84 5.39 15.24 5.43
C SER A 84 6.57 14.29 5.20
N THR A 85 6.77 13.33 6.09
CA THR A 85 7.88 12.36 5.96
C THR A 85 7.74 11.51 4.69
N LEU A 86 6.52 11.06 4.41
CA LEU A 86 6.22 10.16 3.28
C LEU A 86 5.79 10.90 2.01
N GLU A 87 5.82 12.25 2.03
CA GLU A 87 5.39 13.15 0.94
C GLU A 87 4.00 12.78 0.37
N LEU A 88 3.07 12.46 1.27
CA LEU A 88 1.73 12.08 0.89
C LEU A 88 0.86 13.31 0.59
N PRO A 89 0.03 13.25 -0.45
CA PRO A 89 -1.00 14.27 -0.67
C PRO A 89 -1.97 14.36 0.50
N THR A 90 -2.21 15.59 0.95
CA THR A 90 -3.17 15.94 2.03
C THR A 90 -4.50 16.47 1.50
N GLU A 91 -4.60 16.71 0.19
CA GLU A 91 -5.79 17.22 -0.48
C GLU A 91 -6.48 16.14 -1.30
N GLY A 92 -7.81 16.21 -1.42
CA GLY A 92 -8.60 15.30 -2.24
C GLY A 92 -9.62 14.48 -1.44
N LEU A 93 -10.23 13.53 -2.12
CA LEU A 93 -11.31 12.71 -1.57
C LEU A 93 -10.78 11.75 -0.51
N ILE A 94 -11.61 11.50 0.52
CA ILE A 94 -11.34 10.49 1.54
C ILE A 94 -12.32 9.32 1.37
N TYR A 95 -13.53 9.59 0.90
CA TYR A 95 -14.60 8.62 0.88
C TYR A 95 -14.99 8.15 -0.51
N LEU A 96 -15.29 6.85 -0.57
CA LEU A 96 -15.80 6.13 -1.73
C LEU A 96 -16.95 6.81 -2.46
N HIS A 97 -17.92 7.31 -1.69
CA HIS A 97 -19.17 7.86 -2.20
C HIS A 97 -19.01 9.24 -2.87
N GLU A 98 -17.85 9.88 -2.70
CA GLU A 98 -17.58 11.20 -3.27
C GLU A 98 -17.05 11.09 -4.72
N VAL A 99 -16.71 9.89 -5.18
CA VAL A 99 -16.20 9.68 -6.55
C VAL A 99 -17.33 9.72 -7.57
N PRO A 100 -17.22 10.59 -8.61
CA PRO A 100 -18.21 10.65 -9.69
C PRO A 100 -18.38 9.32 -10.43
N GLN A 101 -19.64 8.92 -10.67
CA GLN A 101 -19.97 7.62 -11.28
C GLN A 101 -19.42 7.48 -12.72
N ASP A 102 -19.38 8.57 -13.47
CA ASP A 102 -18.81 8.61 -14.82
C ASP A 102 -17.30 8.29 -14.82
N VAL A 103 -16.57 8.74 -13.79
CA VAL A 103 -15.15 8.40 -13.60
C VAL A 103 -14.99 6.94 -13.22
N VAL A 104 -15.86 6.39 -12.37
CA VAL A 104 -15.88 4.94 -12.06
C VAL A 104 -16.07 4.13 -13.34
N LEU A 105 -17.04 4.51 -14.18
CA LEU A 105 -17.32 3.82 -15.43
C LEU A 105 -16.16 3.92 -16.42
N LYS A 106 -15.54 5.10 -16.54
CA LYS A 106 -14.38 5.32 -17.41
C LYS A 106 -13.18 4.51 -16.96
N ALA A 107 -12.87 4.53 -15.67
CA ALA A 107 -11.80 3.71 -15.11
C ALA A 107 -12.08 2.23 -15.40
N ARG A 108 -13.26 1.72 -15.04
CA ARG A 108 -13.65 0.32 -15.31
C ARG A 108 -13.51 -0.10 -16.77
N ARG A 109 -13.85 0.78 -17.72
CA ARG A 109 -13.63 0.50 -19.16
C ARG A 109 -12.14 0.36 -19.49
N ALA A 110 -11.30 1.20 -18.90
CA ALA A 110 -9.85 1.06 -19.03
C ALA A 110 -9.30 -0.20 -18.33
N LEU A 111 -10.04 -0.75 -17.35
CA LEU A 111 -9.65 -1.97 -16.63
C LEU A 111 -10.08 -3.29 -17.33
N SER A 112 -10.93 -3.21 -18.36
CA SER A 112 -11.55 -4.40 -18.97
C SER A 112 -10.76 -4.94 -20.16
N TYR A 113 -10.57 -6.26 -20.20
CA TYR A 113 -9.87 -6.98 -21.27
C TYR A 113 -10.68 -7.01 -22.59
N ASP A 114 -11.99 -7.00 -22.46
CA ASP A 114 -12.96 -6.97 -23.56
C ASP A 114 -13.95 -5.84 -23.27
N VAL A 115 -14.43 -5.12 -24.30
CA VAL A 115 -15.17 -3.85 -24.19
C VAL A 115 -16.50 -3.94 -23.39
N LYS A 116 -16.81 -5.12 -22.84
CA LYS A 116 -17.93 -5.41 -21.94
C LYS A 116 -17.70 -4.83 -20.53
N LEU A 117 -18.70 -4.13 -20.01
CA LEU A 117 -18.66 -3.52 -18.68
C LEU A 117 -18.48 -4.59 -17.59
N ILE A 118 -17.38 -4.53 -16.82
CA ILE A 118 -17.14 -5.46 -15.71
C ILE A 118 -18.26 -5.31 -14.67
N SER A 119 -18.81 -6.44 -14.20
CA SER A 119 -19.82 -6.49 -13.16
C SER A 119 -19.29 -5.92 -11.83
N THR A 120 -20.20 -5.53 -10.93
CA THR A 120 -19.85 -4.93 -9.62
C THR A 120 -19.04 -5.87 -8.71
N SER A 121 -18.94 -7.16 -9.02
CA SER A 121 -18.25 -8.17 -8.22
C SER A 121 -16.84 -8.58 -8.70
N CYS A 122 -16.28 -7.88 -9.70
CA CYS A 122 -14.88 -8.00 -10.21
C CYS A 122 -14.13 -9.29 -9.79
N LYS A 123 -14.25 -10.38 -10.55
CA LYS A 123 -13.37 -11.53 -10.35
C LYS A 123 -11.96 -11.16 -10.81
N LYS A 124 -10.96 -11.27 -9.92
CA LYS A 124 -9.54 -10.94 -10.19
C LYS A 124 -8.97 -11.60 -11.46
N ARG A 125 -9.54 -12.72 -11.90
CA ARG A 125 -9.16 -13.45 -13.12
C ARG A 125 -9.63 -12.80 -14.43
N GLU A 126 -10.59 -11.88 -14.40
CA GLU A 126 -11.12 -11.22 -15.61
C GLU A 126 -10.38 -9.91 -15.95
N MET A 127 -9.46 -9.46 -15.07
CA MET A 127 -8.70 -8.23 -15.25
C MET A 127 -7.34 -8.47 -15.93
N VAL A 128 -6.88 -7.48 -16.71
CA VAL A 128 -5.51 -7.43 -17.29
C VAL A 128 -4.47 -7.55 -16.16
N PHE A 129 -3.31 -8.16 -16.45
CA PHE A 129 -2.32 -8.53 -15.43
C PHE A 129 -1.77 -7.33 -14.64
N GLU A 130 -1.72 -6.14 -15.23
CA GLU A 130 -1.37 -4.89 -14.54
C GLU A 130 -2.34 -4.63 -13.38
N PHE A 131 -3.64 -4.83 -13.60
CA PHE A 131 -4.64 -4.59 -12.56
C PHE A 131 -4.62 -5.65 -11.48
N ARG A 132 -4.30 -6.90 -11.82
CA ARG A 132 -4.09 -7.96 -10.83
C ARG A 132 -2.92 -7.60 -9.91
N LEU A 133 -1.83 -7.09 -10.49
CA LEU A 133 -0.68 -6.64 -9.73
C LEU A 133 -1.02 -5.41 -8.89
N LEU A 134 -1.71 -4.41 -9.45
CA LEU A 134 -2.09 -3.23 -8.66
C LEU A 134 -3.03 -3.63 -7.52
N SER A 135 -4.00 -4.52 -7.74
CA SER A 135 -4.82 -5.10 -6.67
C SER A 135 -3.95 -5.81 -5.64
N ASP A 136 -2.94 -6.60 -6.03
CA ASP A 136 -2.02 -7.23 -5.07
C ASP A 136 -1.20 -6.20 -4.28
N ILE A 137 -0.77 -5.11 -4.92
CA ILE A 137 -0.06 -4.01 -4.27
C ILE A 137 -0.98 -3.31 -3.28
N LEU A 138 -2.16 -2.92 -3.74
CA LEU A 138 -3.17 -2.27 -2.93
C LEU A 138 -3.61 -3.15 -1.77
N ALA A 139 -3.72 -4.46 -2.00
CA ALA A 139 -4.11 -5.38 -0.96
C ALA A 139 -3.05 -5.44 0.14
N LYS A 140 -1.79 -5.66 -0.23
CA LYS A 140 -0.71 -5.77 0.77
C LYS A 140 -0.35 -4.45 1.43
N SER A 141 -0.59 -3.31 0.77
CA SER A 141 -0.25 -1.99 1.29
C SER A 141 -1.45 -1.23 1.90
N PHE A 142 -2.69 -1.60 1.62
CA PHE A 142 -3.87 -0.80 2.01
C PHE A 142 -5.04 -1.64 2.53
N THR A 143 -5.18 -2.92 2.15
CA THR A 143 -6.29 -3.76 2.65
C THR A 143 -5.83 -4.76 3.69
N VAL A 144 -6.35 -4.58 4.90
CA VAL A 144 -5.84 -5.28 6.09
C VAL A 144 -6.73 -6.46 6.50
N LYS A 145 -7.68 -6.84 5.64
CA LYS A 145 -8.48 -8.07 5.75
C LYS A 145 -8.56 -8.77 4.39
N ALA A 146 -7.82 -9.87 4.27
CA ALA A 146 -8.05 -10.80 3.16
C ALA A 146 -9.43 -11.46 3.33
N GLY A 147 -10.35 -11.22 2.38
CA GLY A 147 -11.59 -11.98 2.25
C GLY A 147 -12.88 -11.34 2.76
N SER A 148 -12.93 -10.03 2.99
CA SER A 148 -14.18 -9.32 3.34
C SER A 148 -14.69 -8.46 2.17
N PHE A 149 -16.02 -8.33 2.05
CA PHE A 149 -16.71 -7.67 0.91
C PHE A 149 -16.37 -6.17 0.79
N ASP A 150 -16.11 -5.52 1.92
CA ASP A 150 -15.58 -4.16 2.05
C ASP A 150 -14.17 -4.01 1.44
N ALA A 151 -13.30 -5.03 1.52
CA ALA A 151 -11.96 -4.99 0.94
C ALA A 151 -11.98 -4.92 -0.60
N VAL A 152 -12.86 -5.71 -1.24
CA VAL A 152 -13.03 -5.68 -2.72
C VAL A 152 -13.56 -4.32 -3.18
N THR A 153 -14.49 -3.73 -2.42
CA THR A 153 -15.07 -2.42 -2.72
C THR A 153 -14.03 -1.31 -2.58
N HIS A 154 -13.19 -1.38 -1.55
CA HIS A 154 -12.12 -0.43 -1.31
C HIS A 154 -11.01 -0.54 -2.36
N GLU A 155 -10.57 -1.75 -2.71
CA GLU A 155 -9.59 -1.96 -3.78
C GLU A 155 -10.10 -1.40 -5.11
N SER A 156 -11.33 -1.71 -5.50
CA SER A 156 -11.93 -1.23 -6.75
C SER A 156 -11.95 0.30 -6.85
N PHE A 157 -12.20 0.99 -5.75
CA PHE A 157 -12.12 2.44 -5.69
C PHE A 157 -10.71 2.99 -5.75
N LEU A 158 -9.77 2.43 -5.00
CA LEU A 158 -8.38 2.88 -5.05
C LEU A 158 -7.82 2.73 -6.46
N MET A 159 -8.13 1.62 -7.12
CA MET A 159 -7.83 1.40 -8.55
C MET A 159 -8.45 2.48 -9.43
N THR A 160 -9.74 2.75 -9.23
CA THR A 160 -10.48 3.79 -9.96
C THR A 160 -9.90 5.18 -9.74
N ALA A 161 -9.50 5.50 -8.51
CA ALA A 161 -8.94 6.80 -8.18
C ALA A 161 -7.56 7.00 -8.81
N ILE A 162 -6.70 5.99 -8.74
CA ILE A 162 -5.36 6.00 -9.32
C ILE A 162 -5.43 6.15 -10.84
N PHE A 163 -6.21 5.31 -11.52
CA PHE A 163 -6.33 5.35 -12.99
C PHE A 163 -7.23 6.47 -13.52
N GLY A 164 -8.21 6.89 -12.72
CA GLY A 164 -9.09 8.01 -13.02
C GLY A 164 -8.43 9.38 -12.80
N GLY A 165 -7.24 9.42 -12.21
CA GLY A 165 -6.54 10.66 -11.86
C GLY A 165 -7.27 11.47 -10.79
N ILE A 166 -8.03 10.79 -9.93
CA ILE A 166 -8.78 11.42 -8.85
C ILE A 166 -7.80 11.78 -7.75
N LYS A 167 -7.85 13.03 -7.30
CA LYS A 167 -7.08 13.45 -6.13
C LYS A 167 -7.66 12.80 -4.88
N VAL A 168 -6.84 12.01 -4.20
CA VAL A 168 -7.17 11.33 -2.95
C VAL A 168 -6.29 11.89 -1.86
N ASN A 169 -6.89 12.14 -0.70
CA ASN A 169 -6.16 12.48 0.51
C ASN A 169 -5.52 11.20 1.08
N TRP A 170 -4.35 10.85 0.54
CA TRP A 170 -3.62 9.65 0.91
C TRP A 170 -3.07 9.74 2.33
N SER A 171 -2.72 10.93 2.83
CA SER A 171 -2.27 11.08 4.22
C SER A 171 -3.34 10.62 5.19
N ARG A 172 -4.56 11.11 5.02
CA ARG A 172 -5.68 10.81 5.92
C ARG A 172 -6.07 9.34 5.85
N LEU A 173 -6.17 8.80 4.63
CA LEU A 173 -6.54 7.41 4.40
C LEU A 173 -5.52 6.47 5.06
N LEU A 174 -4.24 6.65 4.76
CA LEU A 174 -3.16 5.79 5.23
C LEU A 174 -2.92 5.92 6.74
N PHE A 175 -3.04 7.13 7.27
CA PHE A 175 -2.90 7.35 8.71
C PHE A 175 -4.08 6.78 9.50
N THR A 176 -5.30 6.79 8.93
CA THR A 176 -6.44 6.10 9.53
C THR A 176 -6.20 4.60 9.61
N ILE A 177 -5.70 4.00 8.52
CA ILE A 177 -5.30 2.59 8.50
C ILE A 177 -4.21 2.32 9.55
N PHE A 178 -3.20 3.19 9.66
CA PHE A 178 -2.13 3.03 10.65
C PHE A 178 -2.67 3.06 12.09
N LYS A 179 -3.60 3.97 12.41
CA LYS A 179 -4.27 3.98 13.71
C LYS A 179 -5.01 2.67 13.98
N ASP A 180 -5.75 2.16 13.01
CA ASP A 180 -6.48 0.90 13.17
C ASP A 180 -5.56 -0.31 13.39
N MET A 181 -4.32 -0.28 12.88
CA MET A 181 -3.32 -1.35 13.09
C MET A 181 -2.81 -1.41 14.54
N VAL A 182 -2.83 -0.29 15.26
CA VAL A 182 -2.33 -0.20 16.64
C VAL A 182 -3.45 -0.23 17.69
N MET A 183 -4.71 -0.18 17.25
CA MET A 183 -5.86 -0.27 18.16
C MET A 183 -6.01 -1.68 18.76
N PRO A 184 -6.20 -1.81 20.09
CA PRO A 184 -6.43 -3.11 20.73
C PRO A 184 -7.66 -3.83 20.17
N GLY A 185 -7.55 -5.13 19.92
CA GLY A 185 -8.65 -5.97 19.39
C GLY A 185 -8.85 -5.88 17.87
N SER A 186 -8.06 -5.05 17.18
CA SER A 186 -8.01 -5.03 15.74
C SER A 186 -7.47 -6.36 15.20
N ARG A 187 -8.17 -6.98 14.25
CA ARG A 187 -7.69 -8.15 13.50
C ARG A 187 -6.72 -7.77 12.38
N GLN A 188 -6.23 -6.54 12.38
CA GLN A 188 -5.38 -6.02 11.33
C GLN A 188 -3.96 -6.59 11.43
N ALA A 189 -3.43 -7.02 10.29
CA ALA A 189 -2.02 -7.34 10.16
C ALA A 189 -1.17 -6.08 10.41
N ARG A 190 -0.10 -6.22 11.18
CA ARG A 190 0.87 -5.15 11.42
C ARG A 190 1.64 -4.90 10.11
N GLY A 191 1.28 -3.83 9.41
CA GLY A 191 1.90 -3.38 8.17
C GLY A 191 2.90 -2.24 8.38
N TYR A 192 3.27 -1.56 7.30
CA TYR A 192 4.02 -0.28 7.30
C TYR A 192 5.39 -0.28 7.98
N GLY A 193 6.00 -1.44 8.27
CA GLY A 193 7.27 -1.48 8.98
C GLY A 193 8.36 -0.58 8.38
N ILE A 194 8.52 -0.58 7.05
CA ILE A 194 9.51 0.28 6.38
C ILE A 194 9.16 1.77 6.56
N GLN A 195 7.89 2.12 6.35
CA GLN A 195 7.41 3.50 6.47
C GLN A 195 7.55 4.01 7.92
N ILE A 196 7.22 3.18 8.90
CA ILE A 196 7.37 3.49 10.32
C ILE A 196 8.85 3.64 10.69
N CYS A 197 9.75 2.79 10.19
CA CYS A 197 11.18 2.97 10.41
C CYS A 197 11.68 4.35 9.95
N ILE A 198 11.18 4.86 8.82
CA ILE A 198 11.55 6.19 8.32
C ILE A 198 10.99 7.29 9.20
N LEU A 199 9.76 7.14 9.69
CA LEU A 199 9.17 8.09 10.66
C LEU A 199 9.99 8.14 11.94
N LEU A 200 10.36 6.98 12.48
CA LEU A 200 11.16 6.88 13.69
C LEU A 200 12.57 7.47 13.51
N LYS A 201 13.17 7.35 12.32
CA LYS A 201 14.45 8.03 11.99
C LYS A 201 14.38 9.54 12.09
N ASN A 202 13.20 10.12 11.89
CA ASN A 202 13.01 11.56 11.97
C ASN A 202 12.66 12.04 13.39
N VAL A 203 12.51 11.13 14.36
CA VAL A 203 12.27 11.50 15.76
C VAL A 203 13.59 11.94 16.41
N PRO A 204 13.66 13.19 16.94
CA PRO A 204 14.87 13.67 17.59
C PRO A 204 15.29 12.79 18.78
N ASN A 205 16.60 12.51 18.87
CA ASN A 205 17.24 11.77 19.96
C ASN A 205 16.77 10.30 20.13
N LEU A 206 16.03 9.75 19.17
CA LEU A 206 15.59 8.35 19.24
C LEU A 206 16.66 7.41 18.66
N GLU A 207 17.17 6.50 19.49
CA GLU A 207 18.10 5.46 19.05
C GLU A 207 17.33 4.26 18.47
N LEU A 208 17.59 3.92 17.20
CA LEU A 208 16.87 2.85 16.50
C LEU A 208 17.59 1.49 16.51
N GLY A 209 18.72 1.39 17.21
CA GLY A 209 19.52 0.17 17.29
C GLY A 209 20.03 -0.33 15.94
N GLU A 210 20.22 -1.64 15.83
CA GLU A 210 20.79 -2.28 14.64
C GLU A 210 19.81 -2.29 13.46
N SER A 211 20.26 -1.76 12.32
CA SER A 211 19.52 -1.82 11.07
C SER A 211 19.76 -3.13 10.34
N LYS A 212 18.72 -3.64 9.68
CA LYS A 212 18.79 -4.77 8.76
C LYS A 212 18.31 -4.35 7.37
N GLU A 213 19.00 -4.82 6.34
CA GLU A 213 18.54 -4.66 4.97
C GLU A 213 17.26 -5.46 4.73
N PHE A 214 16.32 -4.84 4.01
CA PHE A 214 15.11 -5.52 3.59
C PHE A 214 15.44 -6.63 2.59
N SER A 215 14.72 -7.76 2.69
CA SER A 215 14.96 -8.90 1.82
C SER A 215 14.77 -8.52 0.33
N PRO A 216 15.77 -8.70 -0.55
CA PRO A 216 15.66 -8.39 -1.97
C PRO A 216 14.51 -9.12 -2.69
N LEU A 217 14.09 -10.28 -2.16
CA LEU A 217 12.99 -11.07 -2.69
C LEU A 217 11.61 -10.40 -2.51
N LYS A 218 11.51 -9.44 -1.59
CA LYS A 218 10.28 -8.69 -1.30
C LYS A 218 10.25 -7.32 -1.98
N ILE A 219 11.30 -6.98 -2.72
CA ILE A 219 11.38 -5.79 -3.55
C ILE A 219 10.82 -6.12 -4.92
N LEU A 220 9.80 -5.39 -5.34
CA LEU A 220 9.26 -5.49 -6.69
C LEU A 220 10.27 -4.89 -7.68
N THR A 221 10.89 -5.77 -8.47
CA THR A 221 11.90 -5.48 -9.51
C THR A 221 11.51 -6.17 -10.82
N PRO A 222 12.00 -5.71 -11.99
CA PRO A 222 11.75 -6.35 -13.30
C PRO A 222 11.90 -7.88 -13.30
N LYS A 223 12.92 -8.39 -12.59
CA LYS A 223 13.17 -9.83 -12.46
C LYS A 223 12.08 -10.56 -11.67
N ASN A 224 11.58 -9.97 -10.60
CA ASN A 224 10.45 -10.51 -9.84
C ASN A 224 9.12 -10.38 -10.62
N PHE A 225 8.99 -9.38 -11.50
CA PHE A 225 7.85 -9.24 -12.40
C PHE A 225 7.79 -10.32 -13.49
N GLY A 226 8.92 -10.65 -14.13
CA GLY A 226 8.96 -11.74 -15.11
C GLY A 226 8.43 -13.06 -14.53
N ARG A 227 8.70 -13.32 -13.24
CA ARG A 227 8.14 -14.45 -12.51
C ARG A 227 6.65 -14.29 -12.21
N TYR A 228 6.19 -13.09 -11.82
CA TYR A 228 4.77 -12.81 -11.58
C TYR A 228 3.93 -12.99 -12.86
N ILE A 229 4.40 -12.47 -13.99
CA ILE A 229 3.78 -12.62 -15.30
C ILE A 229 3.74 -14.10 -15.68
N ALA A 230 4.87 -14.81 -15.63
CA ALA A 230 4.93 -16.23 -15.98
C ALA A 230 4.07 -17.16 -15.10
N ILE A 231 3.77 -16.77 -13.85
CA ILE A 231 2.85 -17.51 -12.98
C ILE A 231 1.40 -17.21 -13.33
N ASN A 232 1.07 -15.94 -13.63
CA ASN A 232 -0.29 -15.52 -13.93
C ASN A 232 -0.73 -15.82 -15.37
N ASP A 233 0.20 -15.90 -16.32
CA ASP A 233 -0.05 -16.34 -17.71
C ASP A 233 -0.44 -17.82 -17.78
N LYS A 234 -0.03 -18.64 -16.79
CA LYS A 234 -0.39 -20.07 -16.69
C LYS A 234 -1.75 -20.32 -16.05
N ILE A 235 -2.44 -19.27 -15.61
CA ILE A 235 -3.81 -19.37 -15.10
C ILE A 235 -4.72 -19.24 -16.32
N ASP A 236 -4.84 -20.33 -17.09
CA ASP A 236 -5.80 -20.41 -18.19
C ASP A 236 -7.22 -20.16 -17.66
N VAL A 237 -7.98 -19.36 -18.42
CA VAL A 237 -9.42 -19.20 -18.23
C VAL A 237 -10.05 -20.46 -18.82
N GLU A 238 -10.23 -21.51 -18.02
CA GLU A 238 -11.20 -22.53 -18.37
C GLU A 238 -12.58 -21.85 -18.33
N ASP A 239 -13.12 -21.58 -19.52
CA ASP A 239 -14.51 -21.18 -19.72
C ASP A 239 -15.43 -22.24 -19.08
N VAL A 240 -16.21 -21.82 -18.09
CA VAL A 240 -17.37 -22.56 -17.56
C VAL A 240 -18.62 -21.71 -17.74
#